data_AF-A0A1I5I9K3-F1
#
_entry.id   AF-A0A1I5I9K3-F1
#
_cell.length_a   1.000
_cell.length_b   1.000
_cell.length_c   1.000
_cell.angle_alpha   90.00
_cell.angle_beta   90.00
_cell.angle_gamma   90.00
#
_symmetry.space_group_name_H-M   'P 1'
#
loop_
_entity.id
_entity.type
_entity.pdbx_description
1 polymer ?
#
loop_
_entity_poly.entity_id
_entity_poly.type
_entity_poly.pdbx_seq_one_letter_code
_entity_poly.pdbx_strand_id
1 'polypeptide(L)'
;MPVDRTAFARGVLDAYERKDILLGRGLRASAAAETAGSMSRPTGHPAFADLGLNERDHCDAAVAFIDLRRFTARTFWDEPDDVARLALAVLTQVVEVIGDHGGHILGLRGDGVFACFGGPDSQVPAVDVAAAVAACAFSLDATENALNNLLRLSGIEPVQLRAGADYGRLDFVRTGTEDANEVNVLGFAPNFASKCEKTALSWEVVVGQGLADLVGNKDLLVQHASSPKRYERAGQVKTYSFYDFRWRNLLPHLQGLRADLAGAPSSRVRVL
;
A
#
# COMPACT_ATOMS: atom_id res chain seq x y z
N MET A 1 7.62 4.45 18.25
CA MET A 1 7.96 3.05 18.60
C MET A 1 8.35 2.35 17.31
N PRO A 2 9.45 1.60 17.22
CA PRO A 2 9.73 0.84 16.00
C PRO A 2 8.55 -0.12 15.75
N VAL A 3 8.10 -0.25 14.50
CA VAL A 3 7.26 -1.39 14.13
C VAL A 3 8.21 -2.58 14.13
N ASP A 4 8.24 -3.27 15.25
CA ASP A 4 8.88 -4.57 15.37
C ASP A 4 8.05 -5.55 14.53
N ARG A 5 8.69 -6.37 13.69
CA ARG A 5 7.99 -7.43 12.92
C ARG A 5 7.19 -8.33 13.87
N THR A 6 7.67 -8.51 15.09
CA THR A 6 6.97 -9.22 16.16
C THR A 6 5.73 -8.47 16.63
N ALA A 7 5.79 -7.14 16.78
CA ALA A 7 4.64 -6.32 17.15
C ALA A 7 3.58 -6.32 16.05
N PHE A 8 3.99 -6.22 14.78
CA PHE A 8 3.10 -6.40 13.62
C PHE A 8 2.40 -7.76 13.69
N ALA A 9 3.16 -8.84 13.83
CA ALA A 9 2.62 -10.20 13.83
C ALA A 9 1.65 -10.46 14.99
N ARG A 10 2.00 -10.00 16.20
CA ARG A 10 1.11 -10.06 17.37
C ARG A 10 -0.15 -9.22 17.17
N GLY A 11 0.00 -8.00 16.65
CA GLY A 11 -1.12 -7.12 16.35
C GLY A 11 -2.14 -7.74 15.38
N VAL A 12 -1.67 -8.47 14.36
CA VAL A 12 -2.55 -9.24 13.47
C VAL A 12 -3.23 -10.38 14.23
N LEU A 13 -2.47 -11.21 14.97
CA LEU A 13 -3.05 -12.38 15.63
C LEU A 13 -4.06 -11.99 16.71
N ASP A 14 -3.75 -10.99 17.53
CA ASP A 14 -4.64 -10.44 18.57
C ASP A 14 -5.91 -9.84 17.95
N ALA A 15 -5.82 -9.22 16.76
CA ALA A 15 -7.00 -8.77 16.02
C ALA A 15 -7.80 -9.93 15.46
N TYR A 16 -7.16 -10.94 14.88
CA TYR A 16 -7.85 -12.11 14.32
C TYR A 16 -8.61 -12.92 15.38
N GLU A 17 -8.04 -13.09 16.57
CA GLU A 17 -8.63 -13.85 17.69
C GLU A 17 -9.79 -13.11 18.37
N ARG A 18 -9.87 -11.79 18.21
CA ARG A 18 -11.00 -10.97 18.66
C ARG A 18 -12.22 -11.21 17.78
N LYS A 19 -13.04 -12.20 18.19
CA LYS A 19 -14.28 -12.61 17.49
C LYS A 19 -15.37 -11.53 17.44
N ASP A 20 -15.24 -10.46 18.21
CA ASP A 20 -16.15 -9.32 18.26
C ASP A 20 -15.99 -8.33 17.10
N ILE A 21 -14.88 -8.41 16.34
CA ILE A 21 -14.59 -7.45 15.25
C ILE A 21 -15.63 -7.48 14.12
N LEU A 22 -16.28 -8.62 13.85
CA LEU A 22 -17.37 -8.73 12.86
C LEU A 22 -18.79 -8.66 13.45
N LEU A 23 -18.93 -8.75 14.78
CA LEU A 23 -20.25 -8.77 15.44
C LEU A 23 -20.80 -7.36 15.75
N GLY A 24 -20.08 -6.31 15.38
CA GLY A 24 -20.53 -4.92 15.53
C GLY A 24 -21.52 -4.48 14.46
N ARG A 25 -22.81 -4.80 14.66
CA ARG A 25 -24.06 -4.26 14.02
C ARG A 25 -24.93 -5.27 13.26
N GLY A 26 -25.18 -6.43 13.87
CA GLY A 26 -26.53 -7.00 13.82
C GLY A 26 -27.40 -6.29 14.87
N LEU A 27 -28.52 -5.67 14.47
CA LEU A 27 -29.52 -5.03 15.35
C LEU A 27 -29.07 -3.78 16.14
N ARG A 28 -28.99 -2.62 15.48
CA ARG A 28 -29.58 -1.36 16.01
C ARG A 28 -30.10 -0.50 14.86
N ALA A 29 -31.33 -0.79 14.46
CA ALA A 29 -32.19 0.23 13.88
C ALA A 29 -32.60 1.20 15.01
N SER A 30 -32.51 2.49 14.70
CA SER A 30 -32.97 3.63 15.50
C SER A 30 -32.09 4.10 16.68
N ALA A 31 -31.90 5.43 16.68
CA ALA A 31 -31.46 6.30 17.76
C ALA A 31 -29.99 6.19 18.22
N ALA A 32 -29.14 7.03 17.64
CA ALA A 32 -28.31 8.01 18.37
C ALA A 32 -27.28 8.62 17.41
N ALA A 33 -27.61 9.79 16.87
CA ALA A 33 -26.59 10.82 16.72
C ALA A 33 -26.01 11.10 18.12
N GLU A 34 -24.74 11.53 18.18
CA GLU A 34 -24.02 11.88 19.42
C GLU A 34 -23.27 10.75 20.14
N THR A 35 -22.21 10.24 19.52
CA THR A 35 -20.91 10.06 20.20
C THR A 35 -19.77 10.11 19.18
N ALA A 36 -19.59 11.27 18.55
CA ALA A 36 -18.42 11.55 17.71
C ALA A 36 -17.24 11.87 18.64
N GLY A 37 -16.47 10.84 19.01
CA GLY A 37 -15.36 10.93 19.95
C GLY A 37 -14.25 9.91 19.68
N SER A 38 -13.99 9.61 18.42
CA SER A 38 -12.73 9.01 17.93
C SER A 38 -12.68 9.29 16.44
N MET A 39 -11.87 10.27 16.01
CA MET A 39 -11.82 10.70 14.62
C MET A 39 -11.22 9.57 13.76
N SER A 40 -12.09 8.81 13.10
CA SER A 40 -11.70 8.03 11.92
C SER A 40 -11.13 9.02 10.89
N ARG A 41 -9.84 8.90 10.55
CA ARG A 41 -9.29 9.66 9.42
C ARG A 41 -9.85 9.00 8.15
N PRO A 42 -10.66 9.71 7.34
CA PRO A 42 -11.15 9.16 6.09
C PRO A 42 -9.97 8.83 5.17
N THR A 43 -10.13 7.80 4.32
CA THR A 43 -9.17 7.51 3.25
C THR A 43 -9.09 8.70 2.30
N GLY A 44 -7.92 8.91 1.71
CA GLY A 44 -7.61 10.02 0.83
C GLY A 44 -6.34 10.75 1.28
N HIS A 45 -5.87 11.66 0.44
CA HIS A 45 -4.78 12.55 0.79
C HIS A 45 -5.36 13.88 1.30
N PRO A 46 -4.95 14.37 2.48
CA PRO A 46 -5.61 15.48 3.18
C PRO A 46 -5.62 16.79 2.39
N ALA A 47 -4.58 17.06 1.61
CA ALA A 47 -4.52 18.26 0.76
C ALA A 47 -5.60 18.31 -0.35
N PHE A 48 -6.25 17.18 -0.66
CA PHE A 48 -7.28 17.10 -1.70
C PHE A 48 -8.67 16.75 -1.13
N ALA A 49 -8.83 16.74 0.19
CA ALA A 49 -10.08 16.37 0.85
C ALA A 49 -11.22 17.36 0.51
N ASP A 50 -10.88 18.65 0.37
CA ASP A 50 -11.84 19.74 0.18
C ASP A 50 -12.12 20.09 -1.29
N LEU A 51 -11.68 19.26 -2.25
CA LEU A 51 -12.02 19.43 -3.66
C LEU A 51 -13.54 19.49 -3.84
N GLY A 52 -14.04 20.49 -4.57
CA GLY A 52 -15.44 20.60 -4.98
C GLY A 52 -15.83 19.54 -6.01
N LEU A 53 -17.14 19.32 -6.21
CA LEU A 53 -17.62 18.34 -7.19
C LEU A 53 -17.13 18.69 -8.61
N ASN A 54 -16.55 17.70 -9.31
CA ASN A 54 -15.89 17.85 -10.61
C ASN A 54 -14.61 18.71 -10.60
N GLU A 55 -14.14 19.16 -9.44
CA GLU A 55 -12.83 19.78 -9.32
C GLU A 55 -11.73 18.72 -9.37
N ARG A 56 -10.56 19.18 -9.82
CA ARG A 56 -9.35 18.39 -9.86
C ARG A 56 -8.16 19.19 -9.38
N ASP A 57 -7.22 18.49 -8.76
CA ASP A 57 -5.86 18.96 -8.55
C ASP A 57 -4.88 17.80 -8.72
N HIS A 58 -3.59 18.05 -8.63
CA HIS A 58 -2.57 17.04 -8.90
C HIS A 58 -1.30 17.27 -8.10
N CYS A 59 -0.57 16.18 -7.87
CA CYS A 59 0.81 16.22 -7.43
C CYS A 59 1.58 15.05 -8.05
N ASP A 60 2.91 15.17 -8.07
CA ASP A 60 3.77 14.02 -8.34
C ASP A 60 4.04 13.30 -7.01
N ALA A 61 3.86 11.98 -6.99
CA ALA A 61 3.99 11.18 -5.79
C ALA A 61 4.38 9.74 -6.13
N ALA A 62 4.96 9.03 -5.17
CA ALA A 62 5.09 7.58 -5.26
C ALA A 62 3.73 6.95 -4.93
N VAL A 63 3.38 5.89 -5.62
CA VAL A 63 2.15 5.13 -5.43
C VAL A 63 2.50 3.68 -5.18
N ALA A 64 1.81 3.04 -4.24
CA ALA A 64 1.94 1.62 -3.96
C ALA A 64 0.58 0.93 -3.85
N PHE A 65 0.54 -0.30 -4.35
CA PHE A 65 -0.51 -1.28 -4.12
C PHE A 65 0.11 -2.46 -3.38
N ILE A 66 -0.50 -2.87 -2.28
CA ILE A 66 -0.11 -4.07 -1.51
C ILE A 66 -1.34 -4.97 -1.43
N ASP A 67 -1.20 -6.23 -1.84
CA ASP A 67 -2.33 -7.15 -2.05
C ASP A 67 -2.09 -8.51 -1.41
N LEU A 68 -3.14 -9.08 -0.79
CA LEU A 68 -3.14 -10.46 -0.30
C LEU A 68 -3.30 -11.43 -1.48
N ARG A 69 -2.19 -12.05 -1.88
CA ARG A 69 -2.20 -12.97 -3.02
C ARG A 69 -2.96 -14.25 -2.69
N ARG A 70 -3.75 -14.72 -3.66
CA ARG A 70 -4.55 -15.97 -3.60
C ARG A 70 -5.58 -16.00 -2.46
N PHE A 71 -5.89 -14.83 -1.89
CA PHE A 71 -6.83 -14.76 -0.78
C PHE A 71 -8.27 -15.08 -1.20
N THR A 72 -8.65 -14.72 -2.43
CA THR A 72 -9.93 -15.15 -3.04
C THR A 72 -10.11 -16.67 -3.09
N ALA A 73 -9.02 -17.45 -3.20
CA ALA A 73 -9.16 -18.91 -3.14
C ALA A 73 -9.52 -19.38 -1.71
N ARG A 74 -9.04 -18.68 -0.68
CA ARG A 74 -9.38 -18.97 0.71
C ARG A 74 -10.84 -18.69 1.02
N THR A 75 -11.45 -17.67 0.41
CA THR A 75 -12.89 -17.39 0.57
C THR A 75 -13.79 -18.53 0.08
N PHE A 76 -13.25 -19.52 -0.65
CA PHE A 76 -13.98 -20.72 -1.05
C PHE A 76 -13.83 -21.89 -0.07
N TRP A 77 -12.67 -22.03 0.57
CA TRP A 77 -12.32 -23.19 1.40
C TRP A 77 -12.55 -22.98 2.89
N ASP A 78 -12.24 -21.79 3.37
CA ASP A 78 -12.23 -21.47 4.79
C ASP A 78 -13.60 -20.91 5.22
N GLU A 79 -13.85 -20.88 6.54
CA GLU A 79 -15.07 -20.29 7.08
C GLU A 79 -15.13 -18.77 6.77
N PRO A 80 -16.25 -18.24 6.22
CA PRO A 80 -16.33 -16.86 5.75
C PRO A 80 -15.94 -15.79 6.78
N ASP A 81 -16.37 -15.91 8.03
CA ASP A 81 -16.03 -14.94 9.07
C ASP A 81 -14.55 -15.03 9.46
N ASP A 82 -13.97 -16.23 9.50
CA ASP A 82 -12.54 -16.44 9.76
C ASP A 82 -11.68 -15.79 8.66
N VAL A 83 -12.05 -15.99 7.40
CA VAL A 83 -11.36 -15.37 6.26
C VAL A 83 -11.45 -13.85 6.34
N ALA A 84 -12.65 -13.32 6.56
CA ALA A 84 -12.87 -11.88 6.66
C ALA A 84 -12.06 -11.26 7.81
N ARG A 85 -12.03 -11.89 9.00
CA ARG A 85 -11.23 -11.41 10.14
C ARG A 85 -9.74 -11.44 9.84
N LEU A 86 -9.24 -12.49 9.20
CA LEU A 86 -7.82 -12.60 8.88
C LEU A 86 -7.40 -11.54 7.85
N ALA A 87 -8.20 -11.33 6.80
CA ALA A 87 -7.95 -10.29 5.81
C ALA A 87 -7.91 -8.91 6.49
N LEU A 88 -8.95 -8.60 7.28
CA LEU A 88 -9.06 -7.32 7.97
C LEU A 88 -7.89 -7.09 8.93
N ALA A 89 -7.51 -8.09 9.71
CA ALA A 89 -6.41 -8.00 10.66
C ALA A 89 -5.08 -7.71 9.95
N VAL A 90 -4.79 -8.40 8.84
CA VAL A 90 -3.56 -8.19 8.07
C VAL A 90 -3.58 -6.80 7.41
N LEU A 91 -4.64 -6.45 6.69
CA LEU A 91 -4.72 -5.17 5.98
C LEU A 91 -4.70 -3.97 6.94
N THR A 92 -5.28 -4.09 8.13
CA THR A 92 -5.19 -3.06 9.17
C THR A 92 -3.73 -2.82 9.57
N GLN A 93 -2.95 -3.87 9.81
CA GLN A 93 -1.53 -3.70 10.15
C GLN A 93 -0.71 -3.18 8.96
N VAL A 94 -1.06 -3.53 7.72
CA VAL A 94 -0.45 -2.93 6.52
C VAL A 94 -0.75 -1.43 6.43
N VAL A 95 -1.97 -1.00 6.74
CA VAL A 95 -2.35 0.43 6.81
C VAL A 95 -1.51 1.18 7.84
N GLU A 96 -1.33 0.61 9.04
CA GLU A 96 -0.47 1.19 10.08
C GLU A 96 0.99 1.33 9.60
N VAL A 97 1.54 0.30 8.93
CA VAL A 97 2.89 0.35 8.35
C VAL A 97 3.01 1.47 7.32
N ILE A 98 2.02 1.65 6.44
CA ILE A 98 2.03 2.72 5.44
C ILE A 98 2.01 4.09 6.12
N GLY A 99 1.15 4.28 7.12
CA GLY A 99 1.08 5.52 7.89
C GLY A 99 2.39 5.84 8.61
N ASP A 100 3.05 4.82 9.17
CA ASP A 100 4.34 4.92 9.84
C ASP A 100 5.50 5.32 8.91
N HIS A 101 5.34 5.10 7.60
CA HIS A 101 6.26 5.55 6.55
C HIS A 101 5.81 6.87 5.89
N GLY A 102 4.82 7.57 6.47
CA GLY A 102 4.33 8.85 5.96
C GLY A 102 3.43 8.73 4.73
N GLY A 103 2.89 7.54 4.45
CA GLY A 103 1.96 7.32 3.35
C GLY A 103 0.52 7.70 3.69
N HIS A 104 -0.25 8.01 2.65
CA HIS A 104 -1.68 8.31 2.71
C HIS A 104 -2.47 7.16 2.06
N ILE A 105 -3.42 6.58 2.79
CA ILE A 105 -4.29 5.53 2.25
C ILE A 105 -5.31 6.16 1.32
N LEU A 106 -5.16 5.92 0.02
CA LEU A 106 -6.07 6.43 -1.01
C LEU A 106 -7.32 5.56 -1.16
N GLY A 107 -7.21 4.27 -0.86
CA GLY A 107 -8.36 3.38 -0.82
C GLY A 107 -8.05 1.99 -0.31
N LEU A 108 -9.05 1.34 0.26
CA LEU A 108 -9.05 -0.08 0.59
C LEU A 108 -9.82 -0.81 -0.52
N ARG A 109 -9.18 -1.76 -1.19
CA ARG A 109 -9.70 -2.42 -2.39
C ARG A 109 -9.77 -3.92 -2.14
N GLY A 110 -10.88 -4.38 -1.55
CA GLY A 110 -11.08 -5.80 -1.25
C GLY A 110 -9.98 -6.35 -0.33
N ASP A 111 -9.07 -7.13 -0.91
CA ASP A 111 -7.94 -7.80 -0.27
C ASP A 111 -6.60 -7.04 -0.40
N GLY A 112 -6.63 -5.76 -0.81
CA GLY A 112 -5.45 -4.92 -0.92
C GLY A 112 -5.61 -3.47 -0.47
N VAL A 113 -4.46 -2.79 -0.31
CA VAL A 113 -4.34 -1.38 0.08
C VAL A 113 -3.73 -0.59 -1.07
N PHE A 114 -4.34 0.55 -1.38
CA PHE A 114 -3.85 1.55 -2.34
C PHE A 114 -3.43 2.81 -1.58
N ALA A 115 -2.17 3.22 -1.74
CA ALA A 115 -1.61 4.38 -1.04
C ALA A 115 -0.71 5.22 -1.94
N CYS A 116 -0.50 6.47 -1.54
CA CYS A 116 0.58 7.31 -2.06
C CYS A 116 1.51 7.79 -0.95
N PHE A 117 2.72 8.19 -1.35
CA PHE A 117 3.76 8.77 -0.50
C PHE A 117 4.22 10.07 -1.17
N GLY A 118 4.27 11.15 -0.40
CA GLY A 118 4.41 12.50 -0.92
C GLY A 118 3.06 13.23 -1.04
N GLY A 119 3.06 14.36 -1.72
CA GLY A 119 1.92 15.27 -1.82
C GLY A 119 2.34 16.61 -2.46
N PRO A 120 1.44 17.62 -2.53
CA PRO A 120 1.75 18.94 -3.10
C PRO A 120 3.00 19.61 -2.50
N ASP A 121 3.26 19.35 -1.21
CA ASP A 121 4.39 19.95 -0.49
C ASP A 121 5.68 19.11 -0.59
N SER A 122 5.65 17.94 -1.24
CA SER A 122 6.84 17.09 -1.37
C SER A 122 7.90 17.77 -2.23
N GLN A 123 9.11 17.89 -1.68
CA GLN A 123 10.24 18.57 -2.33
C GLN A 123 11.28 17.58 -2.88
N VAL A 124 11.22 16.30 -2.47
CA VAL A 124 12.28 15.33 -2.76
C VAL A 124 11.67 13.99 -3.22
N PRO A 125 11.47 13.80 -4.54
CA PRO A 125 10.89 12.58 -5.10
C PRO A 125 11.53 11.26 -4.63
N ALA A 126 12.84 11.26 -4.40
CA ALA A 126 13.56 10.09 -3.89
C ALA A 126 13.13 9.69 -2.47
N VAL A 127 12.70 10.64 -1.64
CA VAL A 127 12.15 10.38 -0.29
C VAL A 127 10.82 9.63 -0.42
N ASP A 128 9.94 10.09 -1.32
CA ASP A 128 8.64 9.48 -1.56
C ASP A 128 8.79 8.03 -2.06
N VAL A 129 9.69 7.82 -3.02
CA VAL A 129 10.02 6.49 -3.55
C VAL A 129 10.60 5.59 -2.47
N ALA A 130 11.55 6.09 -1.67
CA ALA A 130 12.16 5.35 -0.57
C ALA A 130 11.11 4.92 0.46
N ALA A 131 10.20 5.83 0.84
CA ALA A 131 9.11 5.53 1.77
C ALA A 131 8.17 4.45 1.22
N ALA A 132 7.80 4.55 -0.06
CA ALA A 132 6.93 3.57 -0.71
C ALA A 132 7.54 2.16 -0.72
N VAL A 133 8.78 2.01 -1.21
CA VAL A 133 9.43 0.69 -1.27
C VAL A 133 9.76 0.14 0.12
N ALA A 134 10.01 1.01 1.10
CA ALA A 134 10.24 0.61 2.49
C ALA A 134 8.97 0.06 3.15
N ALA A 135 7.83 0.73 2.97
CA ALA A 135 6.55 0.24 3.45
C ALA A 135 6.22 -1.13 2.83
N CYS A 136 6.39 -1.28 1.50
CA CYS A 136 6.20 -2.57 0.83
C CYS A 136 7.14 -3.65 1.38
N ALA A 137 8.44 -3.37 1.46
CA ALA A 137 9.44 -4.32 1.95
C ALA A 137 9.14 -4.77 3.39
N PHE A 138 8.80 -3.83 4.28
CA PHE A 138 8.47 -4.13 5.66
C PHE A 138 7.20 -4.98 5.77
N SER A 139 6.12 -4.61 5.06
CA SER A 139 4.88 -5.39 5.07
C SER A 139 5.09 -6.83 4.61
N LEU A 140 5.79 -7.03 3.49
CA LEU A 140 6.09 -8.37 2.98
C LEU A 140 6.91 -9.18 3.99
N ASP A 141 7.97 -8.59 4.54
CA ASP A 141 8.87 -9.24 5.49
C ASP A 141 8.20 -9.59 6.82
N ALA A 142 7.44 -8.67 7.40
CA ALA A 142 6.73 -8.89 8.66
C ALA A 142 5.65 -9.96 8.49
N THR A 143 4.95 -9.99 7.36
CA THR A 143 3.99 -11.05 7.05
C THR A 143 4.69 -12.40 6.83
N GLU A 144 5.74 -12.45 6.00
CA GLU A 144 6.43 -13.68 5.62
C GLU A 144 7.13 -14.34 6.83
N ASN A 145 7.89 -13.54 7.58
CA ASN A 145 8.89 -14.04 8.53
C ASN A 145 8.45 -13.93 9.99
N ALA A 146 7.40 -13.18 10.30
CA ALA A 146 6.87 -13.08 11.67
C ALA A 146 5.43 -13.60 11.75
N LEU A 147 4.49 -13.01 11.00
CA LEU A 147 3.08 -13.40 11.07
C LEU A 147 2.88 -14.86 10.69
N ASN A 148 3.38 -15.29 9.53
CA ASN A 148 3.17 -16.66 9.06
C ASN A 148 3.77 -17.72 10.00
N ASN A 149 4.78 -17.37 10.80
CA ASN A 149 5.27 -18.26 11.84
C ASN A 149 4.24 -18.41 12.96
N LEU A 150 3.64 -17.31 13.42
CA LEU A 150 2.57 -17.35 14.41
C LEU A 150 1.32 -18.07 13.89
N LEU A 151 0.89 -17.79 12.66
CA LEU A 151 -0.26 -18.46 12.05
C LEU A 151 -0.09 -19.99 12.04
N ARG A 152 1.09 -20.48 11.63
CA ARG A 152 1.40 -21.92 11.65
C ARG A 152 1.34 -22.51 13.06
N LEU A 153 1.87 -21.81 14.06
CA LEU A 153 1.81 -22.25 15.46
C LEU A 153 0.37 -22.31 15.98
N SER A 154 -0.52 -21.45 15.48
CA SER A 154 -1.95 -21.44 15.78
C SER A 154 -2.78 -22.34 14.86
N GLY A 155 -2.16 -23.14 13.98
CA GLY A 155 -2.87 -24.03 13.06
C GLY A 155 -3.64 -23.32 11.94
N ILE A 156 -3.31 -22.06 11.65
CA ILE A 156 -3.93 -21.23 10.60
C ILE A 156 -3.03 -21.25 9.36
N GLU A 157 -3.63 -21.42 8.18
CA GLU A 157 -2.89 -21.40 6.92
C GLU A 157 -2.22 -20.03 6.70
N PRO A 158 -0.93 -19.99 6.32
CA PRO A 158 -0.20 -18.76 6.00
C PRO A 158 -0.90 -17.87 4.96
N VAL A 159 -0.61 -16.58 5.02
CA VAL A 159 -1.01 -15.59 4.01
C VAL A 159 0.19 -15.16 3.18
N GLN A 160 -0.07 -14.59 2.00
CA GLN A 160 0.99 -14.13 1.10
C GLN A 160 0.68 -12.71 0.67
N LEU A 161 1.71 -11.86 0.64
CA LEU A 161 1.60 -10.51 0.10
C LEU A 161 2.38 -10.40 -1.21
N ARG A 162 1.98 -9.43 -2.02
CA ARG A 162 2.72 -8.91 -3.16
C ARG A 162 2.54 -7.40 -3.21
N ALA A 163 3.43 -6.70 -3.90
CA ALA A 163 3.27 -5.27 -4.08
C ALA A 163 3.67 -4.79 -5.48
N GLY A 164 3.08 -3.67 -5.88
CA GLY A 164 3.43 -2.93 -7.07
C GLY A 164 3.50 -1.46 -6.79
N ALA A 165 4.54 -0.79 -7.29
CA ALA A 165 4.71 0.64 -7.07
C ALA A 165 5.18 1.36 -8.33
N ASP A 166 4.92 2.66 -8.39
CA ASP A 166 5.42 3.54 -9.43
C ASP A 166 5.54 4.97 -8.90
N TYR A 167 6.11 5.88 -9.69
CA TYR A 167 6.18 7.30 -9.37
C TYR A 167 5.78 8.14 -10.57
N GLY A 168 5.02 9.21 -10.31
CA GLY A 168 4.70 10.22 -11.30
C GLY A 168 3.46 11.00 -10.92
N ARG A 169 2.86 11.66 -11.91
CA ARG A 169 1.66 12.48 -11.73
C ARG A 169 0.45 11.65 -11.30
N LEU A 170 -0.16 12.07 -10.21
CA LEU A 170 -1.46 11.64 -9.71
C LEU A 170 -2.44 12.83 -9.84
N ASP A 171 -3.51 12.66 -10.59
CA ASP A 171 -4.62 13.60 -10.67
C ASP A 171 -5.71 13.17 -9.68
N PHE A 172 -5.96 14.00 -8.67
CA PHE A 172 -7.03 13.85 -7.69
C PHE A 172 -8.28 14.56 -8.20
N VAL A 173 -9.39 13.84 -8.32
CA VAL A 173 -10.63 14.36 -8.89
C VAL A 173 -11.79 13.97 -8.01
N ARG A 174 -12.60 14.93 -7.55
CA ARG A 174 -13.86 14.58 -6.88
C ARG A 174 -14.92 14.27 -7.92
N THR A 175 -15.32 13.00 -7.97
CA THR A 175 -16.29 12.49 -8.94
C THR A 175 -17.52 11.94 -8.23
N GLY A 176 -18.69 12.06 -8.84
CA GLY A 176 -19.94 11.50 -8.33
C GLY A 176 -21.10 12.47 -8.50
N THR A 177 -22.08 12.37 -7.62
CA THR A 177 -23.20 13.30 -7.47
C THR A 177 -23.08 14.06 -6.15
N GLU A 178 -23.94 15.05 -5.92
CA GLU A 178 -24.00 15.77 -4.64
C GLU A 178 -24.19 14.81 -3.45
N ASP A 179 -25.02 13.77 -3.63
CA ASP A 179 -25.34 12.80 -2.57
C ASP A 179 -24.35 11.62 -2.46
N ALA A 180 -23.55 11.35 -3.50
CA ALA A 180 -22.64 10.22 -3.55
C ALA A 180 -21.40 10.56 -4.38
N ASN A 181 -20.34 10.98 -3.70
CA ASN A 181 -19.07 11.36 -4.33
C ASN A 181 -17.87 10.96 -3.48
N GLU A 182 -16.73 10.81 -4.16
CA GLU A 182 -15.44 10.50 -3.55
C GLU A 182 -14.31 11.18 -4.34
N VAL A 183 -13.15 11.34 -3.70
CA VAL A 183 -11.93 11.78 -4.40
C VAL A 183 -11.27 10.56 -5.01
N ASN A 184 -11.28 10.49 -6.34
CA ASN A 184 -10.64 9.45 -7.11
C ASN A 184 -9.25 9.89 -7.57
N VAL A 185 -8.35 8.93 -7.67
CA VAL A 185 -6.98 9.15 -8.16
C VAL A 185 -6.85 8.54 -9.55
N LEU A 186 -6.51 9.39 -10.51
CA LEU A 186 -6.30 9.07 -11.91
C LEU A 186 -4.83 9.32 -12.28
N GLY A 187 -4.34 8.67 -13.32
CA GLY A 187 -2.99 8.91 -13.83
C GLY A 187 -2.35 7.67 -14.42
N PHE A 188 -1.25 7.87 -15.14
CA PHE A 188 -0.50 6.74 -15.69
C PHE A 188 0.21 5.95 -14.58
N ALA A 189 0.89 6.64 -13.66
CA ALA A 189 1.61 6.04 -12.54
C ALA A 189 0.72 5.14 -11.64
N PRO A 190 -0.43 5.60 -11.09
CA PRO A 190 -1.28 4.73 -10.28
C PRO A 190 -1.84 3.53 -11.07
N ASN A 191 -2.20 3.73 -12.34
CA ASN A 191 -2.65 2.63 -13.20
C ASN A 191 -1.54 1.62 -13.51
N PHE A 192 -0.29 2.08 -13.64
CA PHE A 192 0.83 1.21 -13.93
C PHE A 192 1.36 0.50 -12.68
N ALA A 193 1.33 1.15 -11.51
CA ALA A 193 1.60 0.52 -10.21
C ALA A 193 0.64 -0.65 -9.94
N SER A 194 -0.67 -0.50 -10.23
CA SER A 194 -1.63 -1.61 -10.14
C SER A 194 -1.30 -2.75 -11.12
N LYS A 195 -0.79 -2.45 -12.32
CA LYS A 195 -0.32 -3.50 -13.24
C LYS A 195 0.93 -4.21 -12.73
N CYS A 196 1.85 -3.47 -12.10
CA CYS A 196 3.03 -4.04 -11.47
C CYS A 196 2.63 -5.01 -10.35
N GLU A 197 1.70 -4.60 -9.49
CA GLU A 197 1.18 -5.41 -8.39
C GLU A 197 0.55 -6.71 -8.91
N LYS A 198 -0.29 -6.62 -9.96
CA LYS A 198 -0.88 -7.81 -10.60
C LYS A 198 0.14 -8.73 -11.25
N THR A 199 1.28 -8.19 -11.68
CA THR A 199 2.37 -8.94 -12.31
C THR A 199 3.23 -9.66 -11.26
N ALA A 200 3.40 -9.05 -10.08
CA ALA A 200 4.18 -9.60 -8.97
C ALA A 200 3.64 -10.95 -8.49
N LEU A 201 4.54 -11.90 -8.25
CA LEU A 201 4.25 -13.15 -7.55
C LEU A 201 4.25 -12.93 -6.02
N SER A 202 4.04 -14.01 -5.27
CA SER A 202 4.11 -13.95 -3.81
C SER A 202 5.49 -13.49 -3.38
N TRP A 203 5.54 -12.55 -2.44
CA TRP A 203 6.78 -12.01 -1.87
C TRP A 203 7.66 -11.27 -2.88
N GLU A 204 7.05 -10.71 -3.92
CA GLU A 204 7.71 -9.85 -4.89
C GLU A 204 7.16 -8.42 -4.82
N VAL A 205 8.03 -7.48 -5.17
CA VAL A 205 7.69 -6.08 -5.40
C VAL A 205 8.10 -5.76 -6.82
N VAL A 206 7.15 -5.39 -7.67
CA VAL A 206 7.43 -4.96 -9.05
C VAL A 206 7.25 -3.45 -9.12
N VAL A 207 8.18 -2.75 -9.78
CA VAL A 207 8.15 -1.29 -9.86
C VAL A 207 8.19 -0.77 -11.29
N GLY A 208 7.41 0.28 -11.55
CA GLY A 208 7.41 1.00 -12.82
C GLY A 208 8.69 1.82 -13.04
N GLN A 209 8.91 2.22 -14.29
CA GLN A 209 10.09 2.99 -14.68
C GLN A 209 10.22 4.32 -13.94
N GLY A 210 9.11 5.02 -13.64
CA GLY A 210 9.15 6.32 -12.98
C GLY A 210 9.74 6.23 -11.58
N LEU A 211 9.37 5.18 -10.83
CA LEU A 211 10.00 4.87 -9.55
C LEU A 211 11.44 4.40 -9.73
N ALA A 212 11.69 3.47 -10.65
CA ALA A 212 13.01 2.90 -10.88
C ALA A 212 14.07 3.95 -11.29
N ASP A 213 13.66 5.01 -11.99
CA ASP A 213 14.55 6.10 -12.39
C ASP A 213 15.06 6.88 -11.15
N LEU A 214 14.24 6.97 -10.10
CA LEU A 214 14.53 7.68 -8.84
C LEU A 214 15.26 6.82 -7.79
N VAL A 215 15.31 5.50 -7.96
CA VAL A 215 16.11 4.59 -7.12
C VAL A 215 17.59 4.80 -7.44
N GLY A 216 18.36 5.38 -6.52
CA GLY A 216 19.80 5.57 -6.59
C GLY A 216 20.60 4.28 -6.67
N ASN A 217 20.24 3.24 -5.91
CA ASN A 217 20.93 1.94 -5.97
C ASN A 217 20.31 1.02 -7.02
N LYS A 218 20.89 1.04 -8.23
CA LYS A 218 20.42 0.22 -9.35
C LYS A 218 20.60 -1.30 -9.13
N ASP A 219 21.41 -1.76 -8.17
CA ASP A 219 21.51 -3.20 -7.85
C ASP A 219 20.23 -3.77 -7.22
N LEU A 220 19.33 -2.89 -6.76
CA LEU A 220 18.00 -3.24 -6.30
C LEU A 220 17.03 -3.53 -7.44
N LEU A 221 17.40 -3.23 -8.69
CA LEU A 221 16.53 -3.33 -9.85
C LEU A 221 17.00 -4.44 -10.79
N VAL A 222 16.10 -5.36 -11.12
CA VAL A 222 16.30 -6.33 -12.19
C VAL A 222 15.18 -6.11 -13.20
N GLN A 223 15.50 -5.98 -14.48
CA GLN A 223 14.46 -5.82 -15.49
C GLN A 223 13.54 -7.05 -15.48
N HIS A 224 12.24 -6.80 -15.31
CA HIS A 224 11.26 -7.87 -15.22
C HIS A 224 11.17 -8.61 -16.57
N ALA A 225 10.99 -9.93 -16.57
CA ALA A 225 11.00 -10.75 -17.80
C ALA A 225 9.98 -10.30 -18.86
N SER A 226 8.81 -9.83 -18.42
CA SER A 226 7.74 -9.28 -19.28
C SER A 226 7.90 -7.79 -19.65
N SER A 227 9.04 -7.17 -19.31
CA SER A 227 9.35 -5.76 -19.59
C SER A 227 10.03 -5.59 -20.95
N PRO A 228 9.78 -4.50 -21.70
CA PRO A 228 8.89 -3.38 -21.37
C PRO A 228 7.44 -3.62 -21.82
N LYS A 229 6.50 -2.87 -21.22
CA LYS A 229 5.11 -2.82 -21.70
C LYS A 229 5.01 -1.94 -22.94
N ARG A 230 4.43 -2.45 -24.03
CA ARG A 230 4.18 -1.73 -25.28
C ARG A 230 2.75 -1.16 -25.35
N TYR A 231 2.62 0.07 -25.81
CA TYR A 231 1.36 0.78 -26.06
C TYR A 231 1.34 1.33 -27.48
N GLU A 232 0.22 1.14 -28.19
CA GLU A 232 0.08 1.53 -29.60
C GLU A 232 -1.17 2.38 -29.79
N ARG A 233 -1.01 3.53 -30.47
CA ARG A 233 -2.12 4.40 -30.83
C ARG A 233 -1.75 5.21 -32.07
N ALA A 234 -2.65 5.23 -33.06
CA ALA A 234 -2.49 6.02 -34.29
C ALA A 234 -1.11 5.83 -34.98
N GLY A 235 -0.64 4.58 -35.07
CA GLY A 235 0.65 4.23 -35.68
C GLY A 235 1.88 4.57 -34.83
N GLN A 236 1.72 5.20 -33.66
CA GLN A 236 2.80 5.46 -32.71
C GLN A 236 2.91 4.33 -31.70
N VAL A 237 4.15 3.94 -31.40
CA VAL A 237 4.50 2.95 -30.38
C VAL A 237 5.20 3.68 -29.23
N LYS A 238 4.72 3.47 -28.01
CA LYS A 238 5.42 3.86 -26.78
C LYS A 238 5.69 2.63 -25.92
N THR A 239 6.80 2.62 -25.21
CA THR A 239 7.15 1.55 -24.26
C THR A 239 7.36 2.13 -22.88
N TYR A 240 7.09 1.32 -21.86
CA TYR A 240 7.35 1.67 -20.46
C TYR A 240 7.99 0.48 -19.76
N SER A 241 9.19 0.68 -19.23
CA SER A 241 9.95 -0.37 -18.55
C SER A 241 9.42 -0.59 -17.14
N PHE A 242 9.68 -1.77 -16.60
CA PHE A 242 9.40 -2.12 -15.22
C PHE A 242 10.33 -3.24 -14.76
N TYR A 243 10.47 -3.36 -13.44
CA TYR A 243 11.56 -4.06 -12.80
C TYR A 243 11.07 -4.87 -11.60
N ASP A 244 11.68 -6.02 -11.38
CA ASP A 244 11.66 -6.71 -10.10
C ASP A 244 12.54 -5.94 -9.12
N PHE A 245 11.94 -5.49 -8.01
CA PHE A 245 12.64 -4.78 -6.95
C PHE A 245 13.11 -5.77 -5.89
N ARG A 246 14.43 -5.85 -5.67
CA ARG A 246 15.08 -6.74 -4.70
C ARG A 246 14.92 -6.22 -3.27
N TRP A 247 13.68 -6.14 -2.80
CA TRP A 247 13.32 -5.58 -1.49
C TRP A 247 14.02 -6.28 -0.31
N ARG A 248 14.42 -7.54 -0.43
CA ARG A 248 15.18 -8.23 0.63
C ARG A 248 16.55 -7.59 0.89
N ASN A 249 17.16 -7.02 -0.14
CA ASN A 249 18.43 -6.30 -0.03
C ASN A 249 18.26 -4.92 0.63
N LEU A 250 17.02 -4.43 0.73
CA LEU A 250 16.68 -3.19 1.43
C LEU A 250 16.59 -3.38 2.94
N LEU A 251 16.21 -4.58 3.42
CA LEU A 251 15.92 -4.83 4.84
C LEU A 251 17.01 -4.39 5.82
N PRO A 252 18.32 -4.62 5.55
CA PRO A 252 19.38 -4.17 6.47
C PRO A 252 19.44 -2.64 6.65
N HIS A 253 18.86 -1.88 5.72
CA HIS A 253 18.91 -0.42 5.69
C HIS A 253 17.62 0.24 6.20
N LEU A 254 16.51 -0.51 6.33
CA LEU A 254 15.20 0.02 6.72
C LEU A 254 15.19 0.71 8.09
N GLN A 255 15.97 0.21 9.05
CA GLN A 255 16.03 0.80 10.39
C GLN A 255 16.59 2.24 10.39
N GLY A 256 17.56 2.52 9.51
CA GLY A 256 18.10 3.87 9.35
C GLY A 256 17.17 4.78 8.56
N LEU A 257 16.51 4.23 7.54
CA LEU A 257 15.64 5.01 6.66
C LEU A 257 14.49 5.68 7.41
N ARG A 258 13.84 4.98 8.34
CA ARG A 258 12.73 5.56 9.12
C ARG A 258 13.17 6.75 9.98
N ALA A 259 14.34 6.67 10.62
CA ALA A 259 14.86 7.79 11.42
C ALA A 259 15.12 9.01 10.53
N ASP A 260 15.63 8.77 9.32
CA ASP A 260 15.92 9.82 8.33
C ASP A 260 14.64 10.42 7.73
N LEU A 261 13.59 9.62 7.54
CA LEU A 261 12.25 10.09 7.14
C LEU A 261 11.59 10.93 8.24
N ALA A 262 11.82 10.60 9.51
CA ALA A 262 11.26 11.31 10.66
C ALA A 262 12.03 12.59 11.06
N GLY A 263 13.27 12.76 10.59
CA GLY A 263 14.15 13.85 11.02
C GLY A 263 15.13 14.29 9.94
N ALA A 264 14.63 14.99 8.93
CA ALA A 264 15.35 15.56 7.78
C ALA A 264 16.17 14.55 6.93
N PRO A 265 16.01 14.53 5.60
CA PRO A 265 16.57 13.48 4.75
C PRO A 265 18.10 13.42 4.82
N SER A 266 18.63 12.29 5.31
CA SER A 266 20.07 12.01 5.37
C SER A 266 20.63 11.55 4.02
N SER A 267 21.95 11.38 3.93
CA SER A 267 22.61 10.77 2.76
C SER A 267 22.11 9.36 2.44
N ARG A 268 21.52 8.63 3.40
CA ARG A 268 21.04 7.25 3.21
C ARG A 268 19.74 7.16 2.41
N VAL A 269 18.89 8.18 2.45
CA VAL A 269 17.73 8.27 1.55
C VAL A 269 18.18 8.42 0.10
N ARG A 270 19.34 9.07 -0.13
CA ARG A 270 19.95 9.20 -1.47
C ARG A 270 20.69 7.92 -1.93
N VAL A 271 20.92 6.97 -1.02
CA VAL A 271 21.53 5.66 -1.34
C VAL A 271 20.47 4.66 -1.81
N LEU A 272 19.18 4.95 -1.59
CA LEU A 272 18.08 4.17 -2.17
C LEU A 272 17.85 4.56 -3.61
#